data_AF-A0A7Y7XV56-F1
#
_entry.id   AF-A0A7Y7XV56-F1
#
_cell.length_a   1.000
_cell.length_b   1.000
_cell.length_c   1.000
_cell.angle_alpha   90.00
_cell.angle_beta   90.00
_cell.angle_gamma   90.00
#
_symmetry.space_group_name_H-M   'P 1'
#
loop_
_entity.id
_entity.type
_entity.pdbx_description
1 polymer ?
#
loop_
_entity_poly.entity_id
_entity_poly.type
_entity_poly.pdbx_seq_one_letter_code
_entity_poly.pdbx_strand_id
1 'polypeptide(L)'
;MGPAKGMEHEPERGVRCTLCFERTVLYAFEHGFSVISSSLAISRWKDMKQITDSGIRSTRKYPDATDWDYRWRKSGGVARDRSGQADPPS
;
A
#
# COMPACT_ATOMS: atom_id res chain seq x y z
N MET A 1 7.22 -20.56 0.05
CA MET A 1 8.40 -19.70 -0.14
C MET A 1 7.91 -18.34 -0.61
N GLY A 2 8.22 -17.23 0.08
CA GLY A 2 7.63 -15.92 -0.22
C GLY A 2 8.20 -15.25 -1.48
N PRO A 3 7.42 -14.38 -2.17
CA PRO A 3 7.81 -13.75 -3.44
C PRO A 3 9.07 -12.87 -3.34
N ALA A 4 9.36 -12.31 -2.16
CA ALA A 4 10.53 -11.45 -1.93
C ALA A 4 11.84 -12.21 -1.64
N LYS A 5 11.86 -13.55 -1.75
CA LYS A 5 13.07 -14.33 -1.45
C LYS A 5 14.19 -13.98 -2.44
N GLY A 6 15.37 -13.63 -1.92
CA GLY A 6 16.52 -13.19 -2.71
C GLY A 6 16.61 -11.68 -2.91
N MET A 7 15.61 -10.91 -2.48
CA MET A 7 15.62 -9.44 -2.49
C MET A 7 15.89 -8.87 -1.09
N GLU A 8 16.55 -9.60 -0.21
CA GLU A 8 16.73 -9.19 1.19
C GLU A 8 17.57 -7.91 1.34
N HIS A 9 18.48 -7.68 0.40
CA HIS A 9 19.37 -6.51 0.34
C HIS A 9 18.83 -5.37 -0.52
N GLU A 10 17.72 -5.58 -1.25
CA GLU A 10 17.12 -4.52 -2.06
C GLU A 10 16.54 -3.44 -1.14
N PRO A 11 16.67 -2.16 -1.51
CA PRO A 11 16.23 -1.05 -0.68
C PRO A 11 14.74 -1.16 -0.39
N GLU A 12 14.39 -0.91 0.89
CA GLU A 12 13.03 -0.50 1.24
C GLU A 12 12.67 0.69 0.36
N ARG A 13 11.42 0.80 -0.10
CA ARG A 13 11.01 1.77 -1.13
C ARG A 13 11.52 1.43 -2.54
N GLY A 14 11.99 0.23 -2.79
CA GLY A 14 12.43 -0.23 -4.11
C GLY A 14 11.51 -1.28 -4.72
N VAL A 15 12.10 -2.11 -5.57
CA VAL A 15 11.42 -3.19 -6.32
C VAL A 15 10.65 -4.17 -5.41
N ARG A 16 11.13 -4.38 -4.18
CA ARG A 16 10.45 -5.20 -3.16
C ARG A 16 9.04 -4.72 -2.85
N CYS A 17 8.88 -3.41 -2.69
CA CYS A 17 7.58 -2.83 -2.34
C CYS A 17 6.60 -3.06 -3.50
N THR A 18 7.03 -2.79 -4.75
CA THR A 18 6.22 -3.04 -5.94
C THR A 18 5.80 -4.51 -6.05
N LEU A 19 6.73 -5.44 -5.89
CA LEU A 19 6.45 -6.88 -5.95
C LEU A 19 5.41 -7.32 -4.90
N CYS A 20 5.52 -6.82 -3.67
CA CYS A 20 4.56 -7.11 -2.61
C CYS A 20 3.14 -6.65 -3.00
N PHE A 21 3.00 -5.44 -3.54
CA PHE A 21 1.70 -4.94 -4.01
C PHE A 21 1.16 -5.75 -5.19
N GLU A 22 1.98 -6.04 -6.19
CA GLU A 22 1.56 -6.83 -7.34
C GLU A 22 1.08 -8.23 -6.94
N ARG A 23 1.74 -8.87 -5.96
CA ARG A 23 1.29 -10.16 -5.44
C ARG A 23 -0.03 -10.05 -4.68
N THR A 24 -0.22 -9.01 -3.88
CA THR A 24 -1.47 -8.76 -3.16
C THR A 24 -2.62 -8.53 -4.13
N VAL A 25 -2.42 -7.76 -5.20
CA VAL A 25 -3.46 -7.53 -6.21
C VAL A 25 -3.77 -8.81 -6.98
N LEU A 26 -2.75 -9.56 -7.40
CA LEU A 26 -2.98 -10.84 -8.08
C LEU A 26 -3.78 -11.80 -7.20
N TYR A 27 -3.44 -11.89 -5.91
CA TYR A 27 -4.18 -12.70 -4.96
C TYR A 27 -5.62 -12.19 -4.81
N ALA A 28 -5.82 -10.88 -4.72
CA ALA A 28 -7.15 -10.29 -4.64
C ALA A 28 -8.00 -10.67 -5.87
N PHE A 29 -7.42 -10.54 -7.06
CA PHE A 29 -8.06 -10.87 -8.33
C PHE A 29 -8.40 -12.37 -8.45
N GLU A 30 -7.45 -13.27 -8.13
CA GLU A 30 -7.66 -14.73 -8.17
C GLU A 30 -8.78 -15.20 -7.22
N HIS A 31 -9.00 -14.47 -6.12
CA HIS A 31 -9.98 -14.83 -5.09
C HIS A 31 -11.26 -13.98 -5.14
N GLY A 32 -11.43 -13.13 -6.15
CA GLY A 32 -12.65 -12.32 -6.33
C GLY A 32 -12.80 -11.15 -5.35
N PHE A 33 -11.70 -10.70 -4.73
CA PHE A 33 -11.68 -9.46 -3.95
C PHE A 33 -11.53 -8.26 -4.89
N SER A 34 -12.47 -7.33 -4.82
CA SER A 34 -12.48 -6.11 -5.64
C SER A 34 -11.62 -4.97 -5.08
N VAL A 35 -11.25 -5.04 -3.80
CA VAL A 35 -10.59 -3.93 -3.09
C VAL A 35 -9.43 -4.43 -2.25
N ILE A 36 -8.29 -3.75 -2.34
CA ILE A 36 -7.13 -3.91 -1.46
C ILE A 36 -6.85 -2.62 -0.69
N SER A 37 -6.17 -2.70 0.46
CA SER A 37 -5.72 -1.52 1.21
C SER A 37 -4.49 -1.85 2.06
N SER A 38 -3.75 -0.81 2.45
CA SER A 38 -2.50 -0.91 3.22
C SER A 38 -2.68 -0.46 4.68
N SER A 39 -2.49 -1.37 5.64
CA SER A 39 -2.59 -1.07 7.08
C SER A 39 -1.30 -0.56 7.72
N LEU A 40 -0.13 -0.84 7.12
CA LEU A 40 1.18 -0.59 7.73
C LEU A 40 1.82 0.73 7.31
N ALA A 41 1.05 1.68 6.79
CA ALA A 41 1.56 2.93 6.21
C ALA A 41 2.05 3.96 7.26
N ILE A 42 1.88 3.68 8.56
CA ILE A 42 2.18 4.61 9.68
C ILE A 42 3.66 4.53 10.14
N SER A 43 4.51 3.73 9.49
CA SER A 43 5.93 3.63 9.87
C SER A 43 6.70 4.91 9.51
N ARG A 44 7.61 5.33 10.39
CA ARG A 44 8.50 6.50 10.16
C ARG A 44 9.34 6.39 8.89
N TRP A 45 9.66 5.16 8.50
CA TRP A 45 10.53 4.85 7.37
C TRP A 45 9.75 4.67 6.07
N LYS A 46 8.42 4.78 6.10
CA LYS A 46 7.59 4.61 4.91
C LYS A 46 7.16 5.96 4.36
N ASP A 47 7.12 6.05 3.05
CA ASP A 47 6.59 7.19 2.33
C ASP A 47 5.16 6.87 1.88
N MET A 48 4.20 7.69 2.33
CA MET A 48 2.79 7.49 1.99
C MET A 48 2.54 7.61 0.48
N LYS A 49 3.18 8.58 -0.17
CA LYS A 49 2.99 8.80 -1.61
C LYS A 49 3.43 7.57 -2.38
N GLN A 50 4.56 7.01 -1.99
CA GLN A 50 5.07 5.80 -2.62
C GLN A 50 4.13 4.60 -2.44
N ILE A 51 3.60 4.40 -1.24
CA ILE A 51 2.68 3.28 -0.96
C ILE A 51 1.47 3.36 -1.88
N THR A 52 0.82 4.53 -1.92
CA THR A 52 -0.34 4.78 -2.78
C THR A 52 0.03 4.62 -4.26
N ASP A 53 1.15 5.18 -4.71
CA ASP A 53 1.60 5.06 -6.11
C ASP A 53 1.86 3.59 -6.49
N SER A 54 2.42 2.78 -5.59
CA SER A 54 2.68 1.35 -5.84
C SER A 54 1.39 0.52 -5.83
N GLY A 55 0.44 0.82 -4.94
CA GLY A 55 -0.89 0.21 -4.91
C GLY A 55 -1.65 0.45 -6.21
N ILE A 56 -1.80 1.72 -6.60
CA ILE A 56 -2.47 2.14 -7.85
C ILE A 56 -1.80 1.53 -9.09
N ARG A 57 -0.46 1.52 -9.15
CA ARG A 57 0.24 0.91 -10.30
C ARG A 57 -0.01 -0.58 -10.41
N SER A 58 -0.15 -1.27 -9.27
CA SER A 58 -0.40 -2.70 -9.24
C SER A 58 -1.84 -3.03 -9.65
N THR A 59 -2.81 -2.24 -9.19
CA THR A 59 -4.24 -2.43 -9.51
C THR A 59 -4.57 -2.10 -10.96
N ARG A 60 -3.85 -1.17 -11.61
CA ARG A 60 -4.02 -0.89 -13.05
C ARG A 60 -3.87 -2.12 -13.96
N LYS A 61 -3.20 -3.19 -13.52
CA LYS A 61 -3.07 -4.43 -14.29
C LYS A 61 -4.35 -5.29 -14.28
N TYR A 62 -5.29 -5.00 -13.38
CA TYR A 62 -6.49 -5.82 -13.14
C TYR A 62 -7.72 -4.91 -13.10
N PRO A 63 -8.64 -4.99 -14.08
CA PRO A 63 -9.75 -4.04 -14.22
C PRO A 63 -10.74 -4.06 -13.04
N ASP A 64 -10.85 -5.18 -12.34
CA ASP A 64 -11.80 -5.36 -11.23
C ASP A 64 -11.16 -5.14 -9.84
N ALA A 65 -9.88 -4.79 -9.78
CA ALA A 65 -9.16 -4.55 -8.53
C ALA A 65 -8.92 -3.05 -8.32
N THR A 66 -9.26 -2.54 -7.14
CA THR A 66 -9.06 -1.14 -6.76
C THR A 66 -8.22 -1.03 -5.48
N ASP A 67 -7.32 -0.05 -5.43
CA ASP A 67 -6.57 0.29 -4.22
C ASP A 67 -7.36 1.34 -3.43
N TRP A 68 -7.74 1.01 -2.20
CA TRP A 68 -8.43 1.93 -1.31
C TRP A 68 -7.40 2.67 -0.46
N ASP A 69 -7.06 3.87 -0.91
CA ASP A 69 -6.08 4.77 -0.31
C ASP A 69 -6.58 5.51 0.94
N TYR A 70 -7.74 5.11 1.48
CA TYR A 70 -8.33 5.76 2.63
C TYR A 70 -7.55 5.47 3.91
N ARG A 71 -7.15 6.55 4.59
CA ARG A 71 -6.43 6.47 5.85
C ARG A 71 -7.40 6.36 7.02
N TRP A 72 -7.75 5.12 7.36
CA TRP A 72 -8.51 4.81 8.57
C TRP A 72 -7.70 5.21 9.82
N ARG A 73 -8.05 6.34 10.42
CA ARG A 73 -7.44 6.83 11.66
C ARG A 73 -8.51 7.03 12.72
N LYS A 74 -8.31 6.43 13.90
CA LYS A 74 -9.09 6.77 15.08
C LYS A 74 -8.72 8.21 15.49
N SER A 75 -9.72 9.06 15.71
CA SER A 75 -9.51 10.39 16.29
C SER A 75 -8.73 10.27 17.60
N GLY A 76 -7.58 10.96 17.70
CA GLY A 76 -6.66 10.90 18.85
C GLY A 76 -5.62 9.77 18.84
N GLY A 77 -5.53 8.95 17.78
CA GLY A 77 -4.41 8.01 17.58
C GLY A 77 -3.08 8.74 17.32
N VAL A 78 -1.94 8.03 17.42
CA VAL A 78 -0.58 8.60 17.36
C VAL A 78 -0.36 9.46 16.11
N ALA A 79 -0.56 10.77 16.25
CA ALA A 79 -0.22 11.76 15.25
C ALA A 79 1.30 11.85 15.17
N ARG A 80 1.88 11.33 14.09
CA ARG A 80 3.26 11.61 13.72
C ARG A 80 3.23 12.56 12.55
N ASP A 81 2.98 13.81 12.89
CA ASP A 81 3.16 14.96 12.01
C ASP A 81 4.64 15.02 11.60
N ARG A 82 4.89 14.75 10.31
CA ARG A 82 5.58 15.71 9.45
C ARG A 82 4.74 15.87 8.19
N SER A 83 4.13 17.04 8.05
CA SER A 83 3.30 17.53 6.93
C SER A 83 1.80 17.18 6.98
N GLY A 84 1.00 18.23 7.16
CA GLY A 84 -0.45 18.20 7.19
C GLY A 84 -1.06 17.91 5.81
N GLN A 85 -1.45 16.66 5.59
CA GLN A 85 -2.47 16.33 4.61
C GLN A 85 -3.72 15.94 5.41
N ALA A 86 -4.62 16.91 5.60
CA ALA A 86 -5.94 16.63 6.15
C ALA A 86 -6.70 15.73 5.17
N ASP A 87 -7.33 14.67 5.68
CA ASP A 87 -8.24 13.85 4.88
C ASP A 87 -9.51 14.69 4.58
N PRO A 88 -10.07 14.65 3.35
CA PRO A 88 -11.27 15.42 3.03
C PRO A 88 -12.45 14.95 3.91
N PRO A 89 -13.32 15.89 4.35
CA PRO A 89 -14.48 15.54 5.16
C PRO A 89 -15.45 14.67 4.36
N SER A 90 -15.98 13.65 5.03
CA SER A 90 -17.05 12.76 4.57
C SER A 90 -18.30 13.49 4.13
#